data_AF-A0A2V6RB18-F1
#
_entry.id   AF-A0A2V6RB18-F1
#
_cell.length_a   1.000
_cell.length_b   1.000
_cell.length_c   1.000
_cell.angle_alpha   90.00
_cell.angle_beta   90.00
_cell.angle_gamma   90.00
#
_symmetry.space_group_name_H-M   'P 1'
#
loop_
_entity.id
_entity.type
_entity.pdbx_description
1 polymer ?
#
loop_
_entity_poly.entity_id
_entity_poly.type
_entity_poly.pdbx_seq_one_letter_code
_entity_poly.pdbx_strand_id
1 'polypeptide(L)'
;DDKPLGSATVGSGRGARVRLTSRKIGPIEGSNNYCRSGDHRREGLFVAVGPTLSPGKMSRTVSIMDFAPTFTRLLGVELPEADGDPISELLA
;
A
#
# COMPACT_ATOMS: atom_id res chain seq x y z
N ASP A 1 -19.68 -5.80 11.34
CA ASP A 1 -18.27 -5.74 10.89
C ASP A 1 -17.24 -5.41 11.98
N ASP A 2 -17.55 -5.60 13.27
CA ASP A 2 -16.59 -5.41 14.37
C ASP A 2 -15.69 -6.64 14.61
N LYS A 3 -15.00 -7.13 13.57
CA LYS A 3 -13.94 -8.12 13.85
C LYS A 3 -12.79 -7.38 14.54
N PRO A 4 -12.42 -7.76 15.77
CA PRO A 4 -11.28 -7.13 16.41
C PRO A 4 -10.02 -7.45 15.59
N LEU A 5 -9.41 -6.43 15.03
CA LEU A 5 -8.12 -6.50 14.32
C LEU A 5 -7.05 -5.86 15.21
N GLY A 6 -5.81 -6.34 15.13
CA GLY A 6 -4.71 -5.68 15.84
C GLY A 6 -3.49 -6.54 16.08
N SER A 7 -2.50 -5.90 16.68
CA SER A 7 -1.28 -6.52 17.19
C SER A 7 -1.33 -6.52 18.72
N ALA A 8 -0.60 -7.42 19.38
CA ALA A 8 -0.44 -7.40 20.83
C ALA A 8 0.33 -6.15 21.29
N THR A 9 1.06 -5.52 20.37
CA THR A 9 1.96 -4.40 20.64
C THR A 9 1.25 -3.03 20.53
N VAL A 10 0.14 -2.93 19.79
CA VAL A 10 -0.61 -1.66 19.58
C VAL A 10 -2.13 -1.86 19.58
N GLY A 11 -2.87 -0.88 20.08
CA GLY A 11 -4.33 -0.97 20.26
C GLY A 11 -4.70 -1.75 21.53
N SER A 12 -5.93 -2.28 21.61
CA SER A 12 -6.39 -3.04 22.78
C SER A 12 -5.96 -4.52 22.78
N GLY A 13 -5.21 -4.97 21.76
CA GLY A 13 -4.74 -6.35 21.62
C GLY A 13 -5.83 -7.40 21.38
N ARG A 14 -7.12 -7.00 21.40
CA ARG A 14 -8.27 -7.91 21.33
C ARG A 14 -8.33 -8.72 20.03
N GLY A 15 -7.74 -8.20 18.96
CA GLY A 15 -7.62 -8.87 17.66
C GLY A 15 -6.30 -9.63 17.44
N ALA A 16 -5.38 -9.62 18.41
CA ALA A 16 -4.05 -10.17 18.24
C ALA A 16 -4.02 -11.70 18.33
N ARG A 17 -4.97 -12.33 19.04
CA ARG A 17 -5.06 -13.79 19.06
C ARG A 17 -5.74 -14.26 17.78
N VAL A 18 -4.98 -14.98 16.96
CA VAL A 18 -5.44 -15.52 15.69
C VAL A 18 -5.54 -17.03 15.80
N ARG A 19 -6.66 -17.59 15.37
CA ARG A 19 -6.84 -19.02 15.15
C ARG A 19 -7.20 -19.25 13.69
N LEU A 20 -6.41 -20.08 13.01
CA LEU A 20 -6.61 -20.46 11.62
C LEU A 20 -6.78 -21.98 11.54
N THR A 21 -7.57 -22.45 10.58
CA THR A 21 -7.82 -23.90 10.41
C THR A 21 -7.77 -24.28 8.94
N SER A 22 -7.13 -25.40 8.64
CA SER A 22 -7.15 -26.04 7.31
C SER A 22 -7.35 -27.54 7.45
N ARG A 23 -7.99 -28.19 6.47
CA ARG A 23 -8.16 -29.65 6.44
C ARG A 23 -6.82 -30.40 6.40
N LYS A 24 -5.81 -29.83 5.73
CA LYS A 24 -4.50 -30.49 5.55
C LYS A 24 -3.57 -30.32 6.75
N ILE A 25 -3.65 -29.17 7.42
CA ILE A 25 -2.67 -28.73 8.44
C ILE A 25 -3.26 -28.81 9.87
N GLY A 26 -4.59 -28.82 10.00
CA GLY A 26 -5.27 -28.73 11.28
C GLY A 26 -5.37 -27.29 11.80
N PRO A 27 -5.68 -27.11 13.10
CA PRO A 27 -5.74 -25.80 13.74
C PRO A 27 -4.35 -25.26 14.09
N ILE A 28 -4.14 -23.97 13.84
CA ILE A 28 -2.98 -23.21 14.31
C ILE A 28 -3.49 -22.02 15.12
N GLU A 29 -2.91 -21.82 16.30
CA GLU A 29 -3.21 -20.69 17.18
C GLU A 29 -1.92 -19.89 17.43
N GLY A 30 -2.04 -18.57 17.46
CA GLY A 30 -0.90 -17.69 17.69
C GLY A 30 -1.31 -16.29 18.13
N SER A 31 -0.31 -15.52 18.58
CA SER A 31 -0.47 -14.10 18.89
C SER A 31 0.29 -13.27 17.88
N ASN A 32 -0.41 -12.32 17.25
CA ASN A 32 0.19 -11.35 16.35
C ASN A 32 0.91 -10.28 17.17
N ASN A 33 2.22 -10.41 17.35
CA ASN A 33 3.07 -9.39 17.98
C ASN A 33 3.68 -8.43 16.95
N TYR A 34 3.37 -8.63 15.66
CA TYR A 34 3.97 -7.87 14.57
C TYR A 34 3.33 -6.48 14.48
N CYS A 35 4.15 -5.45 14.67
CA CYS A 35 3.73 -4.05 14.61
C CYS A 35 4.97 -3.17 14.57
N ARG A 36 4.94 -2.08 13.78
CA ARG A 36 5.98 -1.03 13.76
C ARG A 36 7.40 -1.62 13.66
N SER A 37 7.56 -2.71 12.91
CA SER A 37 8.86 -3.38 12.74
C SER A 37 9.87 -2.51 12.01
N GLY A 38 9.41 -1.43 11.34
CA GLY A 38 10.27 -0.61 10.48
C GLY A 38 10.61 -1.32 9.16
N ASP A 39 9.94 -2.43 8.83
CA ASP A 39 10.18 -3.18 7.59
C ASP A 39 9.71 -2.43 6.32
N HIS A 40 9.12 -1.25 6.48
CA HIS A 40 8.84 -0.36 5.36
C HIS A 40 10.17 0.13 4.79
N ARG A 41 10.50 -0.33 3.59
CA ARG A 41 11.63 0.19 2.82
C ARG A 41 11.20 1.46 2.09
N ARG A 42 12.12 2.40 1.93
CA ARG A 42 11.88 3.63 1.15
C ARG A 42 11.84 3.31 -0.35
N GLU A 43 12.61 2.31 -0.74
CA GLU A 43 12.75 1.83 -2.11
C GLU A 43 11.65 0.81 -2.42
N GLY A 44 11.22 0.77 -3.68
CA GLY A 44 10.21 -0.15 -4.16
C GLY A 44 10.28 -0.35 -5.67
N LEU A 45 9.30 -1.06 -6.21
CA LEU A 45 9.12 -1.25 -7.64
C LEU A 45 7.81 -0.58 -8.07
N PHE A 46 7.86 0.24 -9.11
CA PHE A 46 6.70 0.87 -9.71
C PHE A 46 6.53 0.40 -11.15
N VAL A 47 5.33 -0.09 -11.47
CA VAL A 47 4.91 -0.52 -12.82
C VAL A 47 3.49 -0.01 -13.03
N ALA A 48 3.26 0.64 -14.16
CA ALA A 48 1.94 1.12 -14.58
C ALA A 48 1.62 0.63 -15.98
N VAL A 49 0.39 0.17 -16.20
CA VAL A 49 -0.10 -0.35 -17.49
C VAL A 49 -1.53 0.14 -17.68
N GLY A 50 -1.80 0.73 -18.84
CA GLY A 50 -3.15 1.21 -19.17
C GLY A 50 -3.21 1.77 -20.59
N PRO A 51 -4.40 1.81 -21.20
CA PRO A 51 -4.58 2.28 -22.58
C PRO A 51 -4.32 3.79 -22.74
N THR A 52 -4.40 4.55 -21.65
CA THR A 52 -4.20 6.02 -21.63
C THR A 52 -2.81 6.42 -21.14
N LEU A 53 -1.91 5.46 -20.91
CA LEU A 53 -0.56 5.72 -20.43
C LEU A 53 0.44 5.70 -21.59
N SER A 54 1.39 6.64 -21.54
CA SER A 54 2.53 6.64 -22.46
C SER A 54 3.44 5.43 -22.19
N PRO A 55 3.79 4.62 -23.21
CA PRO A 55 4.72 3.52 -23.03
C PRO A 55 6.15 4.05 -22.84
N GLY A 56 6.87 3.51 -21.86
CA GLY A 56 8.24 3.94 -21.61
C GLY A 56 8.91 3.27 -20.41
N LYS A 57 10.17 3.64 -20.19
CA LYS A 57 10.92 3.33 -18.96
C LYS A 57 11.23 4.64 -18.25
N MET A 58 11.11 4.64 -16.93
CA MET A 58 11.51 5.80 -16.13
C MET A 58 13.03 5.81 -15.96
N SER A 59 13.65 6.96 -16.22
CA SER A 59 15.09 7.19 -16.02
C SER A 59 15.44 7.63 -14.60
N ARG A 60 14.42 7.93 -13.78
CA ARG A 60 14.54 8.40 -12.39
C ARG A 60 13.74 7.52 -11.43
N THR A 61 14.12 7.58 -10.15
CA THR A 61 13.26 7.11 -9.06
C THR A 61 12.14 8.12 -8.84
N VAL A 62 10.92 7.61 -8.60
CA VAL A 62 9.74 8.43 -8.38
C VAL A 62 9.44 8.53 -6.90
N SER A 63 9.01 9.71 -6.44
CA SER A 63 8.53 9.86 -5.07
C SER A 63 7.16 9.20 -4.93
N ILE A 64 6.91 8.51 -3.83
CA ILE A 64 5.55 8.02 -3.53
C ILE A 64 4.52 9.16 -3.44
N MET A 65 4.97 10.37 -3.10
CA MET A 65 4.11 11.56 -3.05
C MET A 65 3.63 12.01 -4.43
N ASP A 66 4.32 11.60 -5.51
CA ASP A 66 3.93 11.92 -6.90
C ASP A 66 2.70 11.11 -7.35
N PHE A 67 2.37 10.01 -6.65
CA PHE A 67 1.34 9.06 -7.11
C PHE A 67 -0.06 9.65 -7.02
N ALA A 68 -0.39 10.29 -5.90
CA ALA A 68 -1.70 10.91 -5.69
C ALA A 68 -2.03 11.97 -6.77
N PRO A 69 -1.20 13.00 -7.01
CA PRO A 69 -1.48 14.00 -8.05
C PRO A 69 -1.46 13.41 -9.47
N THR A 70 -0.70 12.33 -9.72
CA THR A 70 -0.75 11.61 -11.00
C THR A 70 -2.11 10.95 -11.23
N PHE A 71 -2.62 10.23 -10.23
CA PHE A 71 -3.88 9.51 -10.37
C PHE A 71 -5.07 10.45 -10.48
N THR A 72 -5.08 11.53 -9.70
CA THR A 72 -6.16 12.54 -9.81
C THR A 72 -6.18 13.17 -11.20
N ARG A 73 -5.00 13.46 -11.77
CA ARG A 73 -4.89 13.95 -13.15
C ARG A 73 -5.41 12.97 -14.19
N LEU A 74 -5.11 11.67 -14.04
CA LEU A 74 -5.61 10.60 -14.93
C LEU A 74 -7.12 10.38 -14.80
N LEU A 75 -7.67 10.58 -13.60
CA LEU A 75 -9.10 10.46 -13.32
C LEU A 75 -9.90 11.72 -13.64
N GLY A 76 -9.23 12.83 -13.98
CA GLY A 76 -9.87 14.12 -14.24
C GLY A 76 -10.48 14.75 -12.99
N VAL A 77 -9.91 14.50 -11.81
CA VAL A 77 -10.32 15.11 -10.54
C VAL A 77 -9.23 16.04 -10.00
N GLU A 78 -9.63 17.06 -9.25
CA GLU A 78 -8.70 18.04 -8.70
C GLU A 78 -8.07 17.55 -7.39
N LEU A 79 -6.79 17.86 -7.21
CA LEU A 79 -6.06 17.73 -5.94
C LEU A 79 -5.26 19.02 -5.72
N PRO A 80 -5.87 20.06 -5.12
CA PRO A 80 -5.27 21.40 -5.07
C PRO A 80 -4.06 21.49 -4.14
N GLU A 81 -3.94 20.59 -3.17
CA GLU A 81 -2.84 20.53 -2.21
C GLU A 81 -2.19 19.15 -2.27
N ALA A 82 -0.98 19.09 -2.81
CA ALA A 82 -0.16 17.89 -2.87
C ALA A 82 1.31 18.22 -2.58
N ASP A 83 1.99 17.34 -1.85
CA ASP A 83 3.44 17.47 -1.58
C ASP A 83 4.31 16.96 -2.75
N GLY A 84 3.70 16.32 -3.75
CA GLY A 84 4.38 15.81 -4.94
C GLY A 84 3.78 16.37 -6.22
N ASP A 85 4.38 15.99 -7.34
CA ASP A 85 3.98 16.46 -8.67
C ASP A 85 3.47 15.29 -9.53
N PRO A 86 2.56 15.53 -10.51
CA PRO A 86 2.19 14.49 -11.47
C PRO A 86 3.41 13.91 -12.21
N ILE A 87 3.44 12.59 -12.34
CA ILE A 87 4.45 11.86 -13.12
C ILE A 87 4.17 12.09 -14.60
N SER A 88 4.77 13.15 -15.13
CA SER A 88 4.59 13.59 -16.52
C SER A 88 4.87 12.49 -17.54
N GLU A 89 5.80 11.58 -17.25
CA GLU A 89 6.20 10.49 -18.14
C GLU A 89 5.08 9.46 -18.38
N LEU A 90 4.05 9.43 -17.52
CA LEU A 90 2.87 8.56 -17.68
C LEU A 90 1.73 9.23 -18.44
N LEU A 91 1.72 10.56 -18.51
CA LEU A 91 0.65 11.32 -19.12
C LEU A 91 0.89 11.35 -20.64
N ALA A 92 -0.13 10.98 -21.41
CA ALA A 92 -0.13 11.07 -22.86
C ALA A 92 -0.30 12.51 -23.35
#